data_AF-A0A1V4XWC1-F1
#
_entry.id   AF-A0A1V4XWC1-F1
#
_cell.length_a   1.000
_cell.length_b   1.000
_cell.length_c   1.000
_cell.angle_alpha   90.00
_cell.angle_beta   90.00
_cell.angle_gamma   90.00
#
_symmetry.space_group_name_H-M   'P 1'
#
loop_
_entity.id
_entity.type
_entity.pdbx_description
1 polymer ?
#
loop_
_entity_poly.entity_id
_entity_poly.type
_entity_poly.pdbx_seq_one_letter_code
_entity_poly.pdbx_strand_id
1 'polypeptide(L)'
;MFEALFGKDNRQLELRSDFRYDITVSELEREEAEETLSGGEDFRVTTHIEYSKVFRNPVFLIGCAGNNEQLSAFFEDPLCEYRWLLQDGESLISDRDFKIRRVRIDQEDVPVVRKENTDRGYEVWCGGDYLRKKLNSQVRVELEIVTRTARINRFFPVYLVYPTRGLDIAFYYEGTPISSVREISFFAGKHPYPEIHREPGRSVHIRIRDDEWVFPNSGVAFLWDYSPSKCTKCS
;
A
#
# COMPACT_ATOMS: atom_id res chain seq x y z
N MET A 1 -7.55 8.56 -18.19
CA MET A 1 -7.54 7.27 -17.47
C MET A 1 -6.94 6.13 -18.30
N PHE A 2 -7.05 6.10 -19.64
CA PHE A 2 -6.27 5.19 -20.52
C PHE A 2 -4.81 5.62 -20.76
N GLU A 3 -4.49 6.90 -20.58
CA GLU A 3 -3.15 7.48 -20.81
C GLU A 3 -2.06 6.98 -19.85
N ALA A 4 -2.43 6.25 -18.78
CA ALA A 4 -1.47 5.69 -17.81
C ALA A 4 -0.96 4.29 -18.21
N LEU A 5 -1.59 3.61 -19.16
CA LEU A 5 -1.17 2.28 -19.64
C LEU A 5 -0.02 2.36 -20.65
N PHE A 6 -0.04 3.42 -21.45
CA PHE A 6 1.00 3.78 -22.41
C PHE A 6 1.25 5.25 -22.15
N GLY A 7 2.27 5.56 -21.35
CA GLY A 7 2.59 6.94 -21.02
C GLY A 7 2.68 7.81 -22.28
N LYS A 8 2.60 9.14 -22.11
CA LYS A 8 2.79 10.09 -23.21
C LYS A 8 4.14 9.89 -23.93
N ASP A 9 5.09 9.25 -23.26
CA ASP A 9 6.42 8.91 -23.74
C ASP A 9 6.67 7.39 -23.77
N ASN A 10 7.71 6.99 -24.51
CA ASN A 10 8.17 5.62 -24.70
C ASN A 10 8.78 5.03 -23.41
N ARG A 11 7.96 4.86 -22.36
CA ARG A 11 8.36 4.30 -21.06
C ARG A 11 8.45 2.79 -21.19
N GLN A 12 9.65 2.24 -20.97
CA GLN A 12 9.85 0.80 -20.98
C GLN A 12 8.97 0.14 -19.91
N LEU A 13 8.13 -0.82 -20.34
CA LEU A 13 7.18 -1.53 -19.50
C LEU A 13 7.87 -2.09 -18.24
N GLU A 14 7.25 -1.85 -17.09
CA GLU A 14 7.61 -2.48 -15.83
C GLU A 14 6.65 -3.65 -15.58
N LEU A 15 7.22 -4.83 -15.32
CA LEU A 15 6.48 -6.04 -14.99
C LEU A 15 6.82 -6.42 -13.55
N ARG A 16 5.82 -6.90 -12.82
CA ARG A 16 5.98 -7.41 -11.46
C ARG A 16 5.57 -8.87 -11.38
N SER A 17 6.19 -9.62 -10.48
CA SER A 17 5.76 -10.98 -10.13
C SER A 17 5.75 -11.18 -8.62
N ASP A 18 5.08 -12.25 -8.18
CA ASP A 18 5.09 -12.68 -6.78
C ASP A 18 4.61 -11.56 -5.85
N PHE A 19 3.55 -10.87 -6.27
CA PHE A 19 3.06 -9.68 -5.57
C PHE A 19 2.29 -10.09 -4.32
N ARG A 20 2.80 -9.67 -3.16
CA ARG A 20 2.15 -9.86 -1.86
C ARG A 20 1.78 -8.51 -1.26
N TYR A 21 0.60 -8.44 -0.68
CA TYR A 21 0.06 -7.23 -0.07
C TYR A 21 -0.71 -7.56 1.20
N ASP A 22 -0.05 -7.42 2.33
CA ASP A 22 -0.62 -7.73 3.63
C ASP A 22 -1.00 -6.42 4.34
N ILE A 23 -2.28 -6.26 4.63
CA ILE A 23 -2.86 -5.12 5.34
C ILE A 23 -3.23 -5.60 6.73
N THR A 24 -2.66 -4.99 7.76
CA THR A 24 -2.99 -5.28 9.15
C THR A 24 -3.59 -4.04 9.80
N VAL A 25 -4.86 -4.13 10.16
CA VAL A 25 -5.56 -3.10 10.93
C VAL A 25 -5.44 -3.43 12.41
N SER A 26 -5.07 -2.43 13.21
CA SER A 26 -4.88 -2.57 14.65
C SER A 26 -5.36 -1.32 15.37
N GLU A 27 -5.71 -1.49 16.65
CA GLU A 27 -5.96 -0.38 17.56
C GLU A 27 -4.68 0.45 17.78
N LEU A 28 -4.83 1.76 17.98
CA LEU A 28 -3.71 2.61 18.36
C LEU A 28 -3.25 2.27 19.79
N GLU A 29 -1.94 2.30 19.99
CA GLU A 29 -1.38 2.21 21.34
C GLU A 29 -1.72 3.48 22.13
N ARG A 30 -1.82 3.37 23.46
CA ARG A 30 -2.31 4.45 24.33
C ARG A 30 -1.49 5.74 24.18
N GLU A 31 -0.17 5.61 24.07
CA GLU A 31 0.78 6.72 23.85
C GLU A 31 0.55 7.40 22.49
N GLU A 32 0.24 6.62 21.44
CA GLU A 32 -0.06 7.18 20.12
C GLU A 32 -1.42 7.87 20.05
N ALA A 33 -2.40 7.37 20.81
CA ALA A 33 -3.72 7.94 20.91
C ALA A 33 -3.71 9.30 21.64
N GLU A 34 -2.86 9.48 22.65
CA GLU A 34 -2.72 10.75 23.38
C GLU A 34 -2.11 11.87 22.52
N GLU A 35 -1.34 11.51 21.48
CA GLU A 35 -0.79 12.48 20.51
C GLU A 35 -1.79 12.87 19.40
N THR A 36 -3.00 12.28 19.37
CA THR A 36 -4.02 12.59 18.37
C THR A 36 -4.90 13.78 18.78
N LEU A 37 -5.18 14.68 17.82
CA LEU A 37 -6.21 15.71 17.98
C LEU A 37 -7.64 15.12 17.94
N SER A 38 -7.78 13.89 17.43
CA SER A 38 -9.03 13.15 17.24
C SER A 38 -9.41 12.23 18.42
N GLY A 39 -8.64 12.22 19.52
CA GLY A 39 -9.05 11.53 20.76
C GLY A 39 -9.13 9.99 20.67
N GLY A 40 -8.31 9.36 19.82
CA GLY A 40 -8.25 7.89 19.70
C GLY A 40 -9.26 7.25 18.73
N GLU A 41 -9.87 8.06 17.86
CA GLU A 41 -10.81 7.58 16.83
C GLU A 41 -10.15 7.06 15.56
N ASP A 42 -8.85 6.75 15.57
CA ASP A 42 -8.13 6.24 14.41
C ASP A 42 -7.70 4.78 14.61
N PHE A 43 -7.48 4.08 13.50
CA PHE A 43 -6.73 2.83 13.47
C PHE A 43 -5.31 3.03 12.98
N ARG A 44 -4.42 2.16 13.45
CA ARG A 44 -3.11 1.94 12.84
C ARG A 44 -3.25 0.88 11.75
N VAL A 45 -2.85 1.23 10.53
CA VAL A 45 -2.78 0.30 9.41
C VAL A 45 -1.31 0.06 9.06
N THR A 46 -0.86 -1.18 9.18
CA THR A 46 0.46 -1.61 8.71
C THR A 46 0.29 -2.35 7.41
N THR A 47 1.01 -1.93 6.38
CA THR A 47 0.94 -2.50 5.04
C THR A 47 2.31 -3.01 4.64
N HIS A 48 2.39 -4.31 4.42
CA HIS A 48 3.58 -4.98 3.93
C HIS A 48 3.38 -5.35 2.46
N ILE A 49 4.31 -4.90 1.62
CA ILE A 49 4.23 -5.03 0.16
C ILE A 49 5.50 -5.72 -0.31
N GLU A 50 5.35 -6.78 -1.09
CA GLU A 50 6.47 -7.45 -1.74
C GLU A 50 6.19 -7.71 -3.20
N TYR A 51 7.22 -7.61 -4.03
CA TYR A 51 7.15 -8.03 -5.44
C TYR A 51 8.55 -8.17 -6.02
N SER A 52 8.66 -8.94 -7.09
CA SER A 52 9.87 -9.00 -7.92
C SER A 52 9.75 -8.12 -9.15
N LYS A 53 10.83 -7.42 -9.50
CA LYS A 53 10.94 -6.61 -10.73
C LYS A 53 12.38 -6.53 -11.22
N VAL A 54 12.57 -6.04 -12.44
CA VAL A 54 13.88 -5.58 -12.90
C VAL A 54 14.18 -4.23 -12.24
N PHE A 55 15.26 -4.17 -11.48
CA PHE A 55 15.66 -2.95 -10.77
C PHE A 55 16.36 -1.96 -11.70
N ARG A 56 15.97 -0.68 -11.65
CA ARG A 56 16.45 0.33 -12.62
C ARG A 56 17.04 1.59 -12.02
N ASN A 57 16.65 1.94 -10.80
CA ASN A 57 17.05 3.21 -10.18
C ASN A 57 17.71 2.91 -8.84
N PRO A 58 19.01 3.22 -8.65
CA PRO A 58 19.70 2.95 -7.38
C PRO A 58 19.23 3.90 -6.26
N VAL A 59 18.52 4.96 -6.62
CA VAL A 59 17.82 5.89 -5.74
C VAL A 59 16.41 6.05 -6.29
N PHE A 60 15.40 5.85 -5.46
CA PHE A 60 13.98 5.89 -5.83
C PHE A 60 13.18 6.53 -4.68
N LEU A 61 11.96 6.95 -4.96
CA LEU A 61 11.08 7.55 -3.96
C LEU A 61 9.82 6.71 -3.74
N ILE A 62 9.33 6.77 -2.50
CA ILE A 62 7.99 6.34 -2.13
C ILE A 62 7.19 7.61 -1.82
N GLY A 63 6.15 7.85 -2.61
CA GLY A 63 5.34 9.08 -2.53
C GLY A 63 4.04 8.84 -1.76
N CYS A 64 3.71 9.75 -0.85
CA CYS A 64 2.38 9.83 -0.23
C CYS A 64 1.69 11.11 -0.69
N ALA A 65 0.56 10.94 -1.37
CA ALA A 65 -0.31 12.00 -1.83
C ALA A 65 -1.47 12.20 -0.85
N GLY A 66 -1.91 13.44 -0.66
CA GLY A 66 -3.11 13.78 0.10
C GLY A 66 -4.36 13.89 -0.77
N ASN A 67 -4.19 13.97 -2.10
CA ASN A 67 -5.30 14.06 -3.04
C ASN A 67 -4.94 13.44 -4.41
N ASN A 68 -5.94 13.35 -5.30
CA ASN A 68 -5.77 12.73 -6.62
C ASN A 68 -4.86 13.50 -7.58
N GLU A 69 -4.75 14.83 -7.42
CA GLU A 69 -3.84 15.65 -8.24
C GLU A 69 -2.38 15.33 -7.89
N GLN A 70 -2.07 15.33 -6.59
CA GLN A 70 -0.78 14.89 -6.07
C GLN A 70 -0.45 13.44 -6.45
N LEU A 71 -1.42 12.54 -6.31
CA LEU A 71 -1.25 11.14 -6.71
C LEU A 71 -0.89 11.03 -8.20
N SER A 72 -1.58 11.79 -9.05
CA SER A 72 -1.31 11.83 -10.50
C SER A 72 0.11 12.30 -10.80
N ALA A 73 0.62 13.29 -10.06
CA ALA A 73 2.00 13.77 -10.23
C ALA A 73 3.05 12.67 -9.95
N PHE A 74 2.78 11.75 -9.02
CA PHE A 74 3.67 10.60 -8.78
C PHE A 74 3.61 9.51 -9.86
N PHE A 75 2.51 9.39 -10.62
CA PHE A 75 2.46 8.44 -11.74
C PHE A 75 3.44 8.81 -12.87
N GLU A 76 3.64 10.11 -13.08
CA GLU A 76 4.52 10.65 -14.12
C GLU A 76 6.01 10.59 -13.74
N ASP A 77 6.34 10.42 -12.46
CA ASP A 77 7.73 10.37 -12.01
C ASP A 77 8.35 8.96 -12.19
N PRO A 78 9.40 8.80 -13.01
CA PRO A 78 10.04 7.50 -13.24
C PRO A 78 10.83 6.98 -12.03
N LEU A 79 11.14 7.84 -11.05
CA LEU A 79 11.81 7.47 -9.80
C LEU A 79 10.82 7.06 -8.71
N CYS A 80 9.51 7.26 -8.93
CA CYS A 80 8.48 6.83 -8.00
C CYS A 80 8.23 5.32 -8.08
N GLU A 81 8.78 4.59 -7.12
CA GLU A 81 8.67 3.13 -7.03
C GLU A 81 7.28 2.72 -6.51
N TYR A 82 6.80 3.44 -5.50
CA TYR A 82 5.53 3.15 -4.84
C TYR A 82 4.79 4.43 -4.45
N ARG A 83 3.46 4.37 -4.49
CA ARG A 83 2.55 5.50 -4.28
C ARG A 83 1.50 5.15 -3.25
N TRP A 84 1.18 6.12 -2.42
CA TRP A 84 0.12 6.03 -1.43
C TRP A 84 -0.81 7.22 -1.56
N LEU A 85 -2.12 7.00 -1.43
CA LEU A 85 -3.11 8.07 -1.28
C LEU A 85 -3.66 8.00 0.15
N LEU A 86 -3.36 9.01 0.94
CA LEU A 86 -3.94 9.15 2.28
C LEU A 86 -5.43 9.50 2.14
N GLN A 87 -6.29 8.77 2.84
CA GLN A 87 -7.75 8.93 2.70
C GLN A 87 -8.31 10.14 3.48
N ASP A 88 -7.54 10.70 4.42
CA ASP A 88 -7.94 11.80 5.32
C ASP A 88 -7.50 13.20 4.81
N GLY A 89 -7.54 13.39 3.49
CA GLY A 89 -6.79 14.36 2.68
C GLY A 89 -7.03 15.87 2.85
N GLU A 90 -6.95 16.44 4.07
CA GLU A 90 -7.07 17.90 4.26
C GLU A 90 -5.87 18.57 4.96
N SER A 91 -4.92 17.82 5.53
CA SER A 91 -3.74 18.38 6.21
C SER A 91 -2.42 18.03 5.52
N LEU A 92 -1.39 18.84 5.82
CA LEU A 92 0.01 18.50 5.48
C LEU A 92 0.32 17.09 6.02
N ILE A 93 0.78 16.22 5.14
CA ILE A 93 1.17 14.86 5.51
C ILE A 93 2.40 14.96 6.41
N SER A 94 2.28 14.40 7.62
CA SER A 94 3.36 14.34 8.58
C SER A 94 3.91 12.92 8.74
N ASP A 95 5.10 12.78 9.33
CA ASP A 95 5.68 11.49 9.74
C ASP A 95 4.77 10.69 10.70
N ARG A 96 3.74 11.31 11.29
CA ARG A 96 2.75 10.65 12.15
C ARG A 96 1.68 9.91 11.35
N ASP A 97 1.32 10.44 10.18
CA ASP A 97 0.20 9.95 9.37
C ASP A 97 0.66 8.94 8.33
N PHE A 98 1.91 9.08 7.87
CA PHE A 98 2.55 8.20 6.90
C PHE A 98 4.01 7.96 7.28
N LYS A 99 4.37 6.70 7.54
CA LYS A 99 5.72 6.30 7.93
C LYS A 99 6.17 5.07 7.16
N ILE A 100 7.30 5.21 6.47
CA ILE A 100 8.06 4.06 5.97
C ILE A 100 8.82 3.45 7.15
N ARG A 101 8.40 2.27 7.61
CA ARG A 101 9.09 1.48 8.64
C ARG A 101 10.32 0.81 8.07
N ARG A 102 10.19 0.26 6.86
CA ARG A 102 11.23 -0.55 6.24
C ARG A 102 11.17 -0.51 4.72
N VAL A 103 12.36 -0.55 4.11
CA VAL A 103 12.55 -0.80 2.68
C VAL A 103 13.67 -1.82 2.54
N ARG A 104 13.47 -2.84 1.70
CA ARG A 104 14.42 -3.92 1.45
C ARG A 104 14.53 -4.27 -0.02
N ILE A 105 15.73 -4.62 -0.45
CA ILE A 105 16.03 -5.15 -1.78
C ILE A 105 16.86 -6.43 -1.65
N ASP A 106 16.26 -7.56 -1.99
CA ASP A 106 16.78 -8.92 -1.72
C ASP A 106 17.18 -9.10 -0.25
N GLN A 107 16.27 -8.75 0.67
CA GLN A 107 16.46 -8.85 2.12
C GLN A 107 17.52 -7.88 2.71
N GLU A 108 18.27 -7.15 1.89
CA GLU A 108 19.17 -6.07 2.33
C GLU A 108 18.36 -4.80 2.65
N ASP A 109 18.52 -4.26 3.86
CA ASP A 109 17.86 -3.00 4.26
C ASP A 109 18.36 -1.83 3.41
N VAL A 110 17.43 -0.99 2.96
CA VAL A 110 17.69 0.19 2.15
C VAL A 110 17.49 1.45 2.99
N PRO A 111 18.51 2.31 3.13
CA PRO A 111 18.41 3.50 3.95
C PRO A 111 17.54 4.56 3.27
N VAL A 112 16.85 5.33 4.11
CA VAL A 112 16.22 6.59 3.71
C VAL A 112 17.32 7.64 3.55
N VAL A 113 17.40 8.24 2.37
CA VAL A 113 18.34 9.31 2.01
C VAL A 113 17.83 10.66 2.48
N ARG A 114 16.55 10.95 2.23
CA ARG A 114 15.88 12.18 2.67
C ARG A 114 14.37 12.03 2.69
N LYS A 115 13.71 12.93 3.41
CA LYS A 115 12.26 13.08 3.44
C LYS A 115 11.89 14.54 3.24
N GLU A 116 10.89 14.82 2.41
CA GLU A 116 10.51 16.20 2.09
C GLU A 116 9.02 16.30 1.76
N ASN A 117 8.41 17.43 2.15
CA ASN A 117 7.07 17.82 1.69
C ASN A 117 7.25 18.72 0.46
N THR A 118 6.66 18.32 -0.66
CA THR A 118 6.67 19.08 -1.92
C THR A 118 5.23 19.38 -2.35
N ASP A 119 5.07 20.15 -3.43
CA ASP A 119 3.75 20.39 -4.02
C ASP A 119 3.06 19.08 -4.47
N ARG A 120 3.84 18.03 -4.78
CA ARG A 120 3.35 16.70 -5.17
C ARG A 120 2.94 15.83 -3.97
N GLY A 121 3.19 16.28 -2.75
CA GLY A 121 2.95 15.52 -1.51
C GLY A 121 4.25 15.19 -0.77
N TYR A 122 4.17 14.22 0.13
CA TYR A 122 5.29 13.80 0.98
C TYR A 122 6.13 12.73 0.27
N GLU A 123 7.43 12.97 0.16
CA GLU A 123 8.37 12.11 -0.57
C GLU A 123 9.40 11.50 0.39
N VAL A 124 9.54 10.16 0.33
CA VAL A 124 10.58 9.44 1.05
C VAL A 124 11.55 8.83 0.05
N TRP A 125 12.74 9.41 -0.04
CA TRP A 125 13.79 8.98 -0.94
C TRP A 125 14.64 7.89 -0.30
N CYS A 126 14.78 6.76 -0.98
CA CYS A 126 15.50 5.58 -0.52
C CYS A 126 16.58 5.19 -1.52
N GLY A 127 17.67 4.60 -1.04
CA GLY A 127 18.69 4.00 -1.90
C GLY A 127 20.11 4.47 -1.63
N GLY A 128 20.98 4.28 -2.61
CA GLY A 128 22.40 4.63 -2.53
C GLY A 128 23.23 3.91 -3.59
N ASP A 129 24.49 4.33 -3.73
CA ASP A 129 25.38 3.81 -4.79
C ASP A 129 25.64 2.30 -4.69
N TYR A 130 25.56 1.73 -3.49
CA TYR A 130 25.72 0.28 -3.29
C TYR A 130 24.66 -0.56 -4.02
N LEU A 131 23.52 0.02 -4.39
CA LEU A 131 22.47 -0.64 -5.18
C LEU A 131 22.77 -0.64 -6.68
N ARG A 132 23.78 0.10 -7.16
CA ARG A 132 24.17 0.09 -8.59
C ARG A 132 24.54 -1.30 -9.08
N LYS A 133 25.09 -2.15 -8.19
CA LYS A 133 25.41 -3.56 -8.48
C LYS A 133 24.19 -4.40 -8.85
N LYS A 134 22.97 -3.96 -8.49
CA LYS A 134 21.68 -4.64 -8.74
C LYS A 134 20.93 -4.06 -9.94
N LEU A 135 21.51 -3.11 -10.66
CA LEU A 135 20.84 -2.52 -11.83
C LEU A 135 20.68 -3.53 -12.94
N ASN A 136 19.52 -3.49 -13.59
CA ASN A 136 19.13 -4.38 -14.69
C ASN A 136 19.08 -5.87 -14.32
N SER A 137 19.12 -6.22 -13.03
CA SER A 137 18.83 -7.56 -12.53
C SER A 137 17.45 -7.65 -11.91
N GLN A 138 16.90 -8.86 -11.86
CA GLN A 138 15.70 -9.14 -11.08
C GLN A 138 16.02 -9.05 -9.59
N VAL A 139 15.21 -8.30 -8.84
CA VAL A 139 15.32 -8.17 -7.39
C VAL A 139 13.95 -8.38 -6.75
N ARG A 140 13.93 -8.72 -5.46
CA ARG A 140 12.73 -8.68 -4.60
C ARG A 140 12.72 -7.37 -3.83
N VAL A 141 11.70 -6.55 -4.07
CA VAL A 141 11.42 -5.34 -3.31
C VAL A 141 10.47 -5.69 -2.17
N GLU A 142 10.73 -5.17 -0.98
CA GLU A 142 9.89 -5.31 0.21
C GLU A 142 9.75 -3.94 0.88
N LEU A 143 8.51 -3.54 1.18
CA LEU A 143 8.15 -2.27 1.82
C LEU A 143 7.26 -2.54 3.02
N GLU A 144 7.51 -1.85 4.13
CA GLU A 144 6.59 -1.79 5.27
C GLU A 144 6.20 -0.33 5.51
N ILE A 145 4.91 -0.05 5.38
CA ILE A 145 4.32 1.28 5.49
C ILE A 145 3.34 1.26 6.65
N VAL A 146 3.39 2.25 7.53
CA VAL A 146 2.42 2.45 8.60
C VAL A 146 1.70 3.76 8.37
N THR A 147 0.37 3.69 8.36
CA THR A 147 -0.50 4.85 8.23
C THR A 147 -1.55 4.89 9.32
N ARG A 148 -2.04 6.08 9.61
CA ARG A 148 -3.25 6.27 10.41
C ARG A 148 -4.45 6.39 9.48
N THR A 149 -5.59 5.84 9.91
CA THR A 149 -6.85 6.01 9.20
C THR A 149 -7.96 6.29 10.20
N ALA A 150 -8.73 7.35 9.97
CA ALA A 150 -9.86 7.65 10.82
C ALA A 150 -10.88 6.49 10.80
N ARG A 151 -11.44 6.11 11.96
CA ARG A 151 -12.47 5.05 12.03
C ARG A 151 -13.69 5.36 11.17
N ILE A 152 -13.98 6.63 10.92
CA ILE A 152 -15.08 7.01 10.02
C ILE A 152 -14.85 6.52 8.59
N ASN A 153 -13.58 6.39 8.16
CA ASN A 153 -13.21 5.76 6.91
C ASN A 153 -13.35 4.25 7.06
N ARG A 154 -14.24 3.67 6.26
CA ARG A 154 -14.59 2.25 6.29
C ARG A 154 -14.19 1.54 5.02
N PHE A 155 -13.16 2.05 4.37
CA PHE A 155 -12.78 1.70 3.01
C PHE A 155 -11.25 1.73 2.88
N PHE A 156 -10.68 0.67 2.30
CA PHE A 156 -9.26 0.56 2.01
C PHE A 156 -9.06 0.01 0.59
N PRO A 157 -8.64 0.84 -0.38
CA PRO A 157 -8.41 0.41 -1.74
C PRO A 157 -6.98 -0.10 -1.95
N VAL A 158 -6.84 -1.16 -2.75
CA VAL A 158 -5.59 -1.64 -3.31
C VAL A 158 -5.69 -1.60 -4.82
N TYR A 159 -4.77 -0.87 -5.47
CA TYR A 159 -4.73 -0.74 -6.92
C TYR A 159 -3.42 -1.27 -7.50
N LEU A 160 -3.53 -2.05 -8.56
CA LEU A 160 -2.39 -2.54 -9.34
C LEU A 160 -2.12 -1.60 -10.51
N VAL A 161 -0.94 -0.97 -10.47
CA VAL A 161 -0.49 0.01 -11.47
C VAL A 161 0.31 -0.64 -12.60
N TYR A 162 0.94 -1.78 -12.32
CA TYR A 162 1.80 -2.48 -13.28
C TYR A 162 1.23 -3.86 -13.59
N PRO A 163 1.42 -4.39 -14.81
CA PRO A 163 1.13 -5.78 -15.09
C PRO A 163 1.86 -6.68 -14.10
N THR A 164 1.09 -7.51 -13.42
CA THR A 164 1.54 -8.29 -12.26
C THR A 164 1.21 -9.76 -12.50
N ARG A 165 2.19 -10.65 -12.32
CA ARG A 165 2.01 -12.10 -12.44
C ARG A 165 1.95 -12.74 -11.06
N GLY A 166 0.83 -13.40 -10.74
CA GLY A 166 0.54 -13.88 -9.40
C GLY A 166 0.19 -12.75 -8.43
N LEU A 167 -0.77 -13.00 -7.54
CA LEU A 167 -1.26 -12.01 -6.58
C LEU A 167 -1.69 -12.69 -5.28
N ASP A 168 -1.23 -12.18 -4.15
CA ASP A 168 -1.71 -12.55 -2.82
C ASP A 168 -1.97 -11.27 -2.01
N ILE A 169 -3.24 -11.02 -1.68
CA ILE A 169 -3.66 -9.86 -0.88
C ILE A 169 -4.38 -10.38 0.36
N ALA A 170 -3.90 -10.00 1.54
CA ALA A 170 -4.51 -10.35 2.81
C ALA A 170 -4.89 -9.09 3.59
N PHE A 171 -6.09 -9.08 4.14
CA PHE A 171 -6.58 -8.03 5.04
C PHE A 171 -6.87 -8.63 6.40
N TYR A 172 -6.08 -8.28 7.40
CA TYR A 172 -6.18 -8.75 8.78
C TYR A 172 -6.81 -7.68 9.67
N TYR A 173 -7.80 -8.07 10.44
CA TYR A 173 -8.55 -7.20 11.36
C TYR A 173 -8.87 -7.87 12.70
N GLU A 174 -8.17 -8.97 13.01
CA GLU A 174 -8.27 -9.66 14.29
C GLU A 174 -7.92 -8.72 15.45
N GLY A 175 -8.68 -8.79 16.54
CA GLY A 175 -8.47 -7.94 17.73
C GLY A 175 -8.97 -6.50 17.59
N THR A 176 -9.64 -6.15 16.48
CA THR A 176 -10.27 -4.83 16.28
C THR A 176 -11.79 -4.90 16.50
N PRO A 177 -12.49 -3.76 16.69
CA PRO A 177 -13.95 -3.70 16.78
C PRO A 177 -14.66 -3.82 15.42
N ILE A 178 -13.92 -4.12 14.34
CA ILE A 178 -14.49 -4.37 13.01
C ILE A 178 -15.31 -5.67 13.08
N SER A 179 -16.60 -5.57 12.78
CA SER A 179 -17.52 -6.72 12.89
C SER A 179 -17.54 -7.58 11.63
N SER A 180 -17.28 -6.98 10.47
CA SER A 180 -17.28 -7.66 9.18
C SER A 180 -16.50 -6.88 8.14
N VAL A 181 -15.80 -7.60 7.26
CA VAL A 181 -15.12 -7.06 6.08
C VAL A 181 -15.71 -7.69 4.83
N ARG A 182 -15.97 -6.87 3.82
CA ARG A 182 -16.39 -7.25 2.47
C ARG A 182 -15.35 -6.76 1.47
N GLU A 183 -15.03 -7.58 0.50
CA GLU A 183 -14.15 -7.20 -0.60
C GLU A 183 -14.94 -6.94 -1.89
N ILE A 184 -14.51 -5.94 -2.65
CA ILE A 184 -15.00 -5.67 -4.00
C ILE A 184 -13.79 -5.74 -4.93
N SER A 185 -13.64 -6.90 -5.58
CA SER A 185 -12.53 -7.18 -6.49
C SER A 185 -12.90 -6.84 -7.94
N PHE A 186 -11.95 -6.26 -8.66
CA PHE A 186 -12.04 -5.97 -10.09
C PHE A 186 -10.67 -6.28 -10.70
N PHE A 187 -10.51 -7.48 -11.25
CA PHE A 187 -9.27 -7.90 -11.88
C PHE A 187 -9.47 -8.03 -13.39
N ALA A 188 -8.57 -7.46 -14.17
CA ALA A 188 -8.50 -7.63 -15.61
C ALA A 188 -7.40 -8.66 -15.92
N GLY A 189 -7.77 -9.74 -16.60
CA GLY A 189 -6.87 -10.85 -16.91
C GLY A 189 -7.58 -11.95 -17.67
N LYS A 190 -6.85 -13.01 -18.05
CA LYS A 190 -7.44 -14.18 -18.72
C LYS A 190 -8.41 -14.92 -17.80
N HIS A 191 -8.08 -15.02 -16.52
CA HIS A 191 -8.94 -15.58 -15.47
C HIS A 191 -9.07 -14.54 -14.36
N PRO A 192 -10.05 -13.64 -14.46
CA PRO A 192 -10.15 -12.48 -13.56
C PRO A 192 -10.74 -12.82 -12.18
N TYR A 193 -11.06 -14.08 -11.91
CA TYR A 193 -11.76 -14.50 -10.71
C TYR A 193 -10.76 -15.01 -9.67
N PRO A 194 -10.50 -14.24 -8.60
CA PRO A 194 -9.59 -14.68 -7.56
C PRO A 194 -10.21 -15.78 -6.69
N GLU A 195 -9.36 -16.58 -6.07
CA GLU A 195 -9.74 -17.40 -4.93
C GLU A 195 -9.89 -16.50 -3.70
N ILE A 196 -11.04 -16.54 -3.03
CA ILE A 196 -11.32 -15.69 -1.86
C ILE A 196 -11.61 -16.57 -0.65
N HIS A 197 -10.78 -16.44 0.38
CA HIS A 197 -10.95 -17.08 1.67
C HIS A 197 -11.27 -16.04 2.73
N ARG A 198 -12.32 -16.29 3.53
CA ARG A 198 -12.75 -15.38 4.58
C ARG A 198 -12.76 -16.11 5.91
N GLU A 199 -12.09 -15.52 6.89
CA GLU A 199 -12.15 -15.93 8.29
C GLU A 199 -12.85 -14.81 9.08
N PRO A 200 -14.16 -14.95 9.38
CA PRO A 200 -14.92 -13.92 10.08
C PRO A 200 -14.27 -13.52 11.40
N GLY A 201 -14.11 -12.21 11.62
CA GLY A 201 -13.44 -11.66 12.79
C GLY A 201 -11.91 -11.68 12.73
N ARG A 202 -11.30 -12.19 11.65
CA ARG A 202 -9.85 -12.35 11.54
C ARG A 202 -9.28 -11.79 10.25
N SER A 203 -9.69 -12.31 9.09
CA SER A 203 -9.08 -11.94 7.82
C SER A 203 -9.93 -12.18 6.57
N VAL A 204 -9.53 -11.53 5.48
CA VAL A 204 -9.96 -11.81 4.10
C VAL A 204 -8.71 -11.96 3.24
N HIS A 205 -8.59 -13.09 2.53
CA HIS A 205 -7.47 -13.41 1.67
C HIS A 205 -7.95 -13.56 0.23
N ILE A 206 -7.23 -12.98 -0.70
CA ILE A 206 -7.54 -12.92 -2.13
C ILE A 206 -6.31 -13.36 -2.89
N ARG A 207 -6.43 -14.45 -3.65
CA ARG A 207 -5.32 -15.02 -4.40
C ARG A 207 -5.64 -15.14 -5.89
N ILE A 208 -4.66 -14.78 -6.72
CA ILE A 208 -4.59 -15.14 -8.14
C ILE A 208 -3.33 -15.95 -8.34
N ARG A 209 -3.43 -17.02 -9.12
CA ARG A 209 -2.37 -18.02 -9.28
C ARG A 209 -1.09 -17.40 -9.86
N ASP A 210 0.04 -17.97 -9.46
CA ASP A 210 1.39 -17.49 -9.80
C ASP A 210 1.71 -17.55 -11.31
N ASP A 211 0.91 -18.30 -12.08
CA ASP A 211 1.01 -18.42 -13.54
C ASP A 211 0.08 -17.46 -14.31
N GLU A 212 -0.72 -16.66 -13.61
CA GLU A 212 -1.72 -15.77 -14.21
C GLU A 212 -1.32 -14.30 -14.17
N TRP A 213 -1.69 -13.59 -15.24
CA TRP A 213 -1.43 -12.17 -15.40
C TRP A 213 -2.66 -11.34 -15.02
N VAL A 214 -2.39 -10.32 -14.21
CA VAL A 214 -3.32 -9.26 -13.84
C VAL A 214 -2.83 -7.96 -14.45
N PHE A 215 -3.68 -7.31 -15.24
CA PHE A 215 -3.35 -6.06 -15.91
C PHE A 215 -3.60 -4.83 -15.03
N PRO A 216 -2.98 -3.67 -15.33
CA PRO A 216 -3.23 -2.45 -14.59
C PRO A 216 -4.69 -2.01 -14.60
N ASN A 217 -5.03 -1.08 -13.70
CA ASN A 217 -6.41 -0.68 -13.38
C ASN A 217 -7.24 -1.80 -12.77
N SER A 218 -6.56 -2.85 -12.29
CA SER A 218 -7.14 -3.88 -11.45
C SER A 218 -6.93 -3.56 -9.98
N GLY A 219 -7.69 -4.21 -9.11
CA GLY A 219 -7.55 -4.03 -7.68
C GLY A 219 -8.65 -4.68 -6.87
N VAL A 220 -8.63 -4.35 -5.59
CA VAL A 220 -9.67 -4.70 -4.63
C VAL A 220 -9.88 -3.55 -3.67
N ALA A 221 -11.14 -3.32 -3.30
CA ALA A 221 -11.47 -2.50 -2.15
C ALA A 221 -11.97 -3.36 -0.99
N PHE A 222 -11.44 -3.13 0.20
CA PHE A 222 -11.99 -3.68 1.44
C PHE A 222 -12.91 -2.66 2.07
N LEU A 223 -14.14 -3.06 2.37
CA LEU A 223 -15.13 -2.27 3.08
C LEU A 223 -15.50 -2.96 4.37
N TRP A 224 -15.69 -2.21 5.45
CA TRP A 224 -16.00 -2.83 6.73
C TRP A 224 -17.06 -2.09 7.53
N ASP A 225 -17.64 -2.81 8.48
CA ASP A 225 -18.65 -2.30 9.40
C ASP A 225 -18.16 -2.41 10.84
N TYR A 226 -18.70 -1.55 11.71
CA TYR A 226 -18.47 -1.59 13.15
C TYR A 226 -19.70 -2.08 13.87
N SER A 227 -19.49 -2.84 14.94
CA SER A 227 -20.52 -3.09 15.95
C SER A 227 -20.07 -2.49 17.29
N PRO A 228 -20.59 -1.31 17.70
CA PRO A 228 -20.20 -0.67 18.96
C PRO A 228 -20.57 -1.46 20.23
N SER A 229 -21.30 -2.57 20.11
CA SER A 229 -21.89 -3.32 21.22
C SER A 229 -21.01 -4.42 21.83
N LYS A 230 -19.74 -4.58 21.41
CA LYS A 230 -18.79 -5.52 22.04
C LYS A 230 -17.68 -4.87 22.86
N CYS A 231 -17.84 -3.59 23.23
CA CYS A 231 -17.00 -2.99 24.26
C CYS A 231 -17.57 -3.35 25.64
N THR A 232 -17.47 -4.63 26.03
CA THR A 232 -17.78 -5.07 27.39
C THR A 232 -16.65 -4.59 28.29
N LYS A 233 -16.76 -3.36 28.80
CA LYS A 233 -16.01 -2.95 29.99
C LYS A 233 -16.54 -3.76 31.18
N CYS A 234 -15.87 -4.87 31.47
CA CYS A 234 -15.76 -5.36 32.83
C CYS A 234 -14.63 -4.58 33.51
N SER A 235 -14.99 -3.59 34.31
CA SER A 235 -14.16 -2.99 35.36
C SER A 235 -15.06 -2.24 36.31
#